data_AF-A0A7S2RS45-F1
#
_entry.id   AF-A0A7S2RS45-F1
#
_cell.length_a   1.000
_cell.length_b   1.000
_cell.length_c   1.000
_cell.angle_alpha   90.00
_cell.angle_beta   90.00
_cell.angle_gamma   90.00
#
_symmetry.space_group_name_H-M   'P 1'
#
loop_
_entity.id
_entity.type
_entity.pdbx_description
1 polymer ?
#
loop_
_entity_poly.entity_id
_entity_poly.type
_entity_poly.pdbx_seq_one_letter_code
_entity_poly.pdbx_strand_id
1 'polypeptide(L)'
;FRCKCIVVFQNLDGVDVILFALYVYEHGDDNPAPNKRTVYISYLDSVHFMRPRQLRTLVYHEILIAYLDYARRKGFVTAHIWACPPLKGDDYIFYAKPEDQKTPKDNRLRQWYLDMLIECQKRDIVGKLTNMHDLYFSNAALDATAVPYLEGDYFPGEAENIIKDLEEGRNNKSGSSGKKSKKKKSNSNSNGNNVNVNKISKSKTGRKGTRSAGIDEETDAPVILEDSKDLICVKEKVKDPVMEKLGEIILPMKESFIVAFLNCSIAEGEDMVVSKEVEECRSTVKIEADDSQSLTTQPLPNKCLSSTGKKRDKEGKPRISRSESISSRENTDKNGNPLKIIDDDFEELDCEFFNNRQAFLNLCRGNHYQFDELRRTKHTSMMVLWHLHNRDAAKFVQQCFSCSKEILSGKRYHCAVCPDYDLCEDCYKNPKTSRGTCTHSLQVSSVDGEPKGAKGGPGSQLTEAQRKERQRNIKLHIQLIEHASRCNSPNCASSNCAKMKQYLKHSSTCKLKSSGGCKICKRIWTLLRIHAQQCKNNPCPIPQCMFFRERLRQLVKQQQAMDDRRRQEMNRHYRLNAANG
;
A
#
# COMPACT_ATOMS: atom_id res chain seq x y z
N PHE A 1 -2.59 -6.74 -9.52
CA PHE A 1 -1.33 -6.61 -8.77
C PHE A 1 -1.50 -7.16 -7.36
N ARG A 2 -0.39 -7.58 -6.75
CA ARG A 2 -0.28 -7.98 -5.35
C ARG A 2 0.46 -6.90 -4.58
N CYS A 3 -0.01 -6.57 -3.36
CA CYS A 3 0.69 -5.67 -2.45
C CYS A 3 1.45 -6.48 -1.40
N LYS A 4 2.72 -6.15 -1.18
CA LYS A 4 3.53 -6.71 -0.08
C LYS A 4 4.10 -5.61 0.78
N CYS A 5 4.12 -5.87 2.09
CA CYS A 5 4.84 -5.07 3.07
C CYS A 5 5.96 -5.93 3.67
N ILE A 6 7.21 -5.53 3.45
CA ILE A 6 8.39 -6.18 4.02
C ILE A 6 8.86 -5.31 5.18
N VAL A 7 8.97 -5.89 6.37
CA VAL A 7 9.40 -5.19 7.60
C VAL A 7 10.63 -5.89 8.15
N VAL A 8 11.67 -5.12 8.48
CA VAL A 8 12.94 -5.65 8.97
C VAL A 8 13.13 -5.28 10.44
N PHE A 9 13.45 -6.29 11.22
CA PHE A 9 13.73 -6.19 12.65
C PHE A 9 15.20 -6.45 12.91
N GLN A 10 15.75 -5.76 13.91
CA GLN A 10 17.04 -6.08 14.49
C GLN A 10 16.87 -6.27 16.00
N ASN A 11 17.45 -7.33 16.54
CA ASN A 11 17.51 -7.52 17.98
C ASN A 11 18.53 -6.52 18.59
N LEU A 12 18.03 -5.57 19.37
CA LEU A 12 18.81 -4.56 20.07
C LEU A 12 18.60 -4.70 21.57
N ASP A 13 19.67 -5.09 22.27
CA ASP A 13 19.69 -5.27 23.73
C ASP A 13 18.59 -6.26 24.19
N GLY A 14 18.42 -7.37 23.47
CA GLY A 14 17.43 -8.40 23.77
C GLY A 14 16.01 -8.12 23.28
N VAL A 15 15.77 -7.00 22.58
CA VAL A 15 14.44 -6.60 22.08
C VAL A 15 14.46 -6.48 20.57
N ASP A 16 13.48 -7.05 19.88
CA ASP A 16 13.34 -6.90 18.42
C ASP A 16 12.80 -5.50 18.07
N VAL A 17 13.54 -4.78 17.23
CA VAL A 17 13.27 -3.39 16.87
C VAL A 17 13.06 -3.28 15.38
N ILE A 18 11.90 -2.77 14.97
CA ILE A 18 11.60 -2.44 13.58
C ILE A 18 12.48 -1.27 13.15
N LEU A 19 13.22 -1.44 12.06
CA LEU A 19 14.14 -0.42 11.55
C LEU A 19 13.81 0.05 10.14
N PHE A 20 13.17 -0.81 9.35
CA PHE A 20 12.94 -0.57 7.94
C PHE A 20 11.62 -1.22 7.50
N ALA A 21 10.88 -0.54 6.64
CA ALA A 21 9.69 -1.07 6.01
C ALA A 21 9.63 -0.67 4.54
N LEU A 22 9.15 -1.59 3.71
CA LEU A 22 9.07 -1.46 2.27
C LEU A 22 7.72 -1.97 1.78
N TYR A 23 7.02 -1.13 1.02
CA TYR A 23 5.82 -1.49 0.28
C TYR A 23 6.15 -1.64 -1.20
N VAL A 24 5.78 -2.79 -1.76
CA VAL A 24 5.94 -3.09 -3.19
C VAL A 24 4.62 -3.55 -3.78
N TYR A 25 4.37 -3.14 -5.03
CA TYR A 25 3.27 -3.64 -5.85
C TYR A 25 3.84 -4.48 -6.99
N GLU A 26 3.39 -5.72 -7.07
CA GLU A 26 3.83 -6.68 -8.08
C GLU A 26 2.70 -6.90 -9.08
N HIS A 27 2.90 -6.52 -10.33
CA HIS A 27 1.98 -6.75 -11.44
C HIS A 27 2.47 -7.96 -12.25
N GLY A 28 1.78 -9.09 -12.10
CA GLY A 28 2.19 -10.38 -12.66
C GLY A 28 1.98 -10.49 -14.17
N ASP A 29 2.18 -11.70 -14.69
CA ASP A 29 1.92 -12.04 -16.10
C ASP A 29 0.41 -12.02 -16.46
N ASP A 30 -0.43 -12.20 -15.44
CA ASP A 30 -1.89 -12.17 -15.50
C ASP A 30 -2.47 -10.74 -15.52
N ASN A 31 -1.63 -9.72 -15.25
CA ASN A 31 -2.04 -8.34 -15.39
C ASN A 31 -2.01 -7.90 -16.88
N PRO A 32 -2.99 -7.11 -17.33
CA PRO A 32 -2.99 -6.58 -18.70
C PRO A 32 -1.84 -5.58 -18.88
N ALA A 33 -1.43 -5.37 -20.13
CA ALA A 33 -0.62 -4.23 -20.51
C ALA A 33 -1.34 -2.91 -20.12
N PRO A 34 -0.61 -1.83 -19.77
CA PRO A 34 0.86 -1.68 -19.80
C PRO A 34 1.60 -2.19 -18.56
N ASN A 35 0.91 -2.67 -17.51
CA ASN A 35 1.53 -3.01 -16.23
C ASN A 35 2.12 -4.43 -16.15
N LYS A 36 1.94 -5.24 -17.18
CA LYS A 36 2.30 -6.65 -17.17
C LYS A 36 3.79 -6.85 -16.80
N ARG A 37 4.07 -7.74 -15.85
CA ARG A 37 5.43 -8.08 -15.36
C ARG A 37 6.22 -6.88 -14.83
N THR A 38 5.54 -5.93 -14.19
CA THR A 38 6.17 -4.76 -13.57
C THR A 38 6.14 -4.85 -12.05
N VAL A 39 7.25 -4.50 -11.39
CA VAL A 39 7.27 -4.23 -9.94
C VAL A 39 7.39 -2.73 -9.68
N TYR A 40 6.69 -2.24 -8.67
CA TYR A 40 6.73 -0.84 -8.25
C TYR A 40 7.09 -0.75 -6.77
N ILE A 41 8.16 -0.02 -6.46
CA ILE A 41 8.54 0.31 -5.08
C ILE A 41 7.73 1.54 -4.68
N SER A 42 6.63 1.29 -3.96
CA SER A 42 5.64 2.32 -3.64
C SER A 42 6.09 3.19 -2.47
N TYR A 43 6.51 2.58 -1.37
CA TYR A 43 7.01 3.31 -0.20
C TYR A 43 8.17 2.58 0.44
N LEU A 44 9.16 3.36 0.84
CA LEU A 44 10.26 2.89 1.67
C LEU A 44 10.39 3.85 2.83
N ASP A 45 10.55 3.30 4.03
CA ASP A 45 10.79 4.12 5.20
C ASP A 45 11.74 3.43 6.19
N SER A 46 12.41 4.22 7.01
CA SER A 46 13.33 3.73 8.02
C SER A 46 13.41 4.61 9.27
N VAL A 47 13.91 4.01 10.35
CA VAL A 47 14.37 4.71 11.56
C VAL A 47 15.84 4.43 11.79
N HIS A 48 16.58 5.43 12.26
CA HIS A 48 18.05 5.43 12.18
C HIS A 48 18.78 4.55 13.20
N PHE A 49 18.04 3.84 14.07
CA PHE A 49 18.55 3.14 15.25
C PHE A 49 19.37 1.86 14.99
N MET A 50 19.61 1.48 13.74
CA MET A 50 20.40 0.30 13.40
C MET A 50 21.80 0.31 14.04
N ARG A 51 22.24 -0.84 14.54
CA ARG A 51 23.59 -1.03 15.10
C ARG A 51 24.31 -2.20 14.41
N PRO A 52 25.58 -2.05 13.98
CA PRO A 52 26.36 -0.82 13.96
C PRO A 52 25.82 0.18 12.92
N ARG A 53 25.88 1.48 13.24
CA ARG A 53 25.28 2.56 12.43
C ARG A 53 25.88 2.64 11.03
N GLN A 54 27.15 2.27 10.88
CA GLN A 54 27.91 2.31 9.63
C GLN A 54 27.35 1.35 8.58
N LEU A 55 26.76 0.23 9.00
CA LEU A 55 26.19 -0.77 8.08
C LEU A 55 24.78 -0.42 7.63
N ARG A 56 24.16 0.64 8.17
CA ARG A 56 22.74 0.93 7.94
C ARG A 56 22.38 1.08 6.47
N THR A 57 23.12 1.91 5.73
CA THR A 57 22.88 2.10 4.30
C THR A 57 23.14 0.81 3.53
N LEU A 58 24.22 0.10 3.85
CA LEU A 58 24.57 -1.16 3.20
C LEU A 58 23.44 -2.18 3.36
N VAL A 59 22.94 -2.40 4.57
CA VAL A 59 21.84 -3.32 4.84
C VAL A 59 20.57 -2.91 4.09
N TYR A 60 20.23 -1.63 4.04
CA TYR A 60 19.07 -1.15 3.28
C TYR A 60 19.22 -1.38 1.78
N HIS A 61 20.41 -1.18 1.22
CA HIS A 61 20.70 -1.51 -0.16
C HIS A 61 20.57 -3.02 -0.39
N GLU A 62 21.16 -3.86 0.46
CA GLU A 62 21.09 -5.32 0.33
C GLU A 62 19.64 -5.84 0.35
N ILE A 63 18.76 -5.26 1.16
CA ILE A 63 17.34 -5.63 1.16
C ILE A 63 16.69 -5.34 -0.19
N LEU A 64 16.97 -4.18 -0.78
CA LEU A 64 16.43 -3.79 -2.10
C LEU A 64 17.04 -4.64 -3.22
N ILE A 65 18.35 -4.84 -3.20
CA ILE A 65 19.08 -5.68 -4.16
C ILE A 65 18.52 -7.10 -4.12
N ALA A 66 18.37 -7.69 -2.94
CA ALA A 66 17.81 -9.02 -2.76
C ALA A 66 16.35 -9.11 -3.24
N TYR A 67 15.55 -8.06 -3.03
CA TYR A 67 14.18 -8.01 -3.56
C TYR A 67 14.17 -7.96 -5.10
N LEU A 68 15.02 -7.15 -5.73
CA LEU A 68 15.08 -7.05 -7.19
C LEU A 68 15.62 -8.36 -7.82
N ASP A 69 16.57 -9.02 -7.18
CA ASP A 69 17.06 -10.35 -7.55
C ASP A 69 15.98 -11.42 -7.39
N TYR A 70 15.16 -11.33 -6.34
CA TYR A 70 13.97 -12.17 -6.20
C TYR A 70 12.97 -11.90 -7.35
N ALA A 71 12.66 -10.63 -7.63
CA ALA A 71 11.68 -10.24 -8.64
C ALA A 71 12.10 -10.70 -10.05
N ARG A 72 13.35 -10.49 -10.45
CA ARG A 72 13.82 -10.93 -11.79
C ARG A 72 13.72 -12.44 -11.96
N ARG A 73 13.98 -13.23 -10.90
CA ARG A 73 13.88 -14.70 -10.92
C ARG A 73 12.43 -15.18 -11.03
N LYS A 74 11.47 -14.39 -10.53
CA LYS A 74 10.03 -14.60 -10.75
C LYS A 74 9.57 -14.18 -12.14
N GLY A 75 10.44 -13.59 -12.96
CA GLY A 75 10.16 -13.19 -14.33
C GLY A 75 9.52 -11.81 -14.45
N PHE A 76 9.64 -10.95 -13.43
CA PHE A 76 9.35 -9.52 -13.61
C PHE A 76 10.42 -8.89 -14.51
N VAL A 77 9.99 -7.97 -15.37
CA VAL A 77 10.82 -7.37 -16.44
C VAL A 77 11.29 -5.98 -16.04
N THR A 78 10.43 -5.15 -15.46
CA THR A 78 10.79 -3.78 -15.06
C THR A 78 10.51 -3.52 -13.60
N ALA A 79 11.37 -2.72 -12.98
CA ALA A 79 11.18 -2.15 -11.65
C ALA A 79 11.09 -0.62 -11.73
N HIS A 80 10.03 -0.06 -11.16
CA HIS A 80 9.78 1.38 -11.17
C HIS A 80 9.96 1.96 -9.76
N ILE A 81 10.64 3.10 -9.67
CA ILE A 81 10.93 3.81 -8.42
C ILE A 81 10.64 5.30 -8.60
N TRP A 82 9.75 5.83 -7.77
CA TRP A 82 9.59 7.26 -7.60
C TRP A 82 10.42 7.74 -6.41
N ALA A 83 11.57 8.36 -6.72
CA ALA A 83 12.52 8.89 -5.74
C ALA A 83 12.05 10.23 -5.16
N CYS A 84 10.99 10.19 -4.35
CA CYS A 84 10.41 11.35 -3.67
C CYS A 84 10.64 11.23 -2.16
N PRO A 85 11.27 12.22 -1.51
CA PRO A 85 11.35 12.27 -0.05
C PRO A 85 10.02 12.73 0.56
N PRO A 86 9.73 12.35 1.81
CA PRO A 86 8.54 12.83 2.51
C PRO A 86 8.61 14.34 2.77
N LEU A 87 7.46 15.00 2.76
CA LEU A 87 7.34 16.42 3.07
C LEU A 87 7.65 16.68 4.55
N LYS A 88 8.03 17.90 4.89
CA LYS A 88 8.28 18.28 6.29
C LYS A 88 7.01 18.06 7.12
N GLY A 89 7.11 17.18 8.12
CA GLY A 89 5.99 16.81 9.01
C GLY A 89 5.11 15.66 8.50
N ASP A 90 5.40 15.09 7.33
CA ASP A 90 4.75 13.88 6.83
C ASP A 90 5.63 12.65 7.07
N ASP A 91 5.00 11.53 7.43
CA ASP A 91 5.62 10.22 7.61
C ASP A 91 5.13 9.25 6.51
N TYR A 92 6.03 8.51 5.87
CA TYR A 92 5.63 7.47 4.92
C TYR A 92 5.02 6.27 5.61
N ILE A 93 5.72 5.68 6.57
CA ILE A 93 5.29 4.46 7.27
C ILE A 93 5.41 4.64 8.78
N PHE A 94 6.57 5.09 9.28
CA PHE A 94 6.83 5.18 10.72
C PHE A 94 6.42 6.53 11.30
N TYR A 95 5.40 6.52 12.16
CA TYR A 95 4.84 7.72 12.79
C TYR A 95 5.78 8.33 13.83
N ALA A 96 5.99 9.64 13.75
CA ALA A 96 6.81 10.44 14.66
C ALA A 96 8.27 9.95 14.69
N LYS A 97 9.07 10.37 13.72
CA LYS A 97 10.50 10.04 13.59
C LYS A 97 11.39 10.80 14.59
N PRO A 98 12.63 10.33 14.83
CA PRO A 98 13.58 11.04 15.67
C PRO A 98 13.87 12.43 15.12
N GLU A 99 13.91 13.44 15.98
CA GLU A 99 14.13 14.84 15.56
C GLU A 99 15.50 15.05 14.90
N ASP A 100 16.50 14.25 15.31
CA ASP A 100 17.84 14.26 14.73
C ASP A 100 17.93 13.46 13.41
N GLN A 101 16.87 12.74 13.02
CA GLN A 101 16.78 12.04 11.74
C GLN A 101 16.48 13.00 10.60
N LYS A 102 17.51 13.37 9.85
CA LYS A 102 17.35 14.24 8.68
C LYS A 102 16.74 13.47 7.49
N THR A 103 15.68 14.03 6.93
CA THR A 103 15.15 13.60 5.62
C THR A 103 16.13 14.00 4.51
N PRO A 104 16.54 13.08 3.61
CA PRO A 104 17.39 13.41 2.48
C PRO A 104 16.68 14.37 1.53
N LYS A 105 17.44 15.30 0.93
CA LYS A 105 16.96 16.11 -0.20
C LYS A 105 16.87 15.25 -1.47
N ASP A 106 16.07 15.69 -2.45
CA ASP A 106 15.80 14.99 -3.71
C ASP A 106 17.05 14.42 -4.39
N ASN A 107 18.07 15.27 -4.64
CA ASN A 107 19.32 14.83 -5.27
C ASN A 107 20.03 13.71 -4.49
N ARG A 108 20.04 13.82 -3.16
CA ARG A 108 20.71 12.84 -2.29
C ARG A 108 19.93 11.52 -2.26
N LEU A 109 18.61 11.57 -2.23
CA LEU A 109 17.77 10.38 -2.27
C LEU A 109 17.86 9.67 -3.62
N ARG A 110 17.86 10.42 -4.72
CA ARG A 110 18.08 9.89 -6.07
C ARG A 110 19.44 9.20 -6.18
N GLN A 111 20.52 9.86 -5.75
CA GLN A 111 21.84 9.25 -5.77
C GLN A 111 21.89 7.97 -4.94
N TRP A 112 21.24 7.96 -3.77
CA TRP A 112 21.15 6.76 -2.92
C TRP A 112 20.52 5.56 -3.64
N TYR A 113 19.44 5.77 -4.40
CA TYR A 113 18.85 4.72 -5.24
C TYR A 113 19.75 4.32 -6.42
N LEU A 114 20.37 5.30 -7.09
CA LEU A 114 21.29 5.01 -8.21
C LEU A 114 22.49 4.19 -7.76
N ASP A 115 23.09 4.51 -6.61
CA ASP A 115 24.20 3.74 -6.05
C ASP A 115 23.81 2.28 -5.80
N MET A 116 22.60 2.06 -5.27
CA MET A 116 22.04 0.71 -5.07
C MET A 116 21.79 -0.02 -6.41
N LEU A 117 21.24 0.67 -7.41
CA LEU A 117 20.96 0.09 -8.72
C LEU A 117 22.22 -0.21 -9.54
N ILE A 118 23.25 0.64 -9.43
CA ILE A 118 24.57 0.38 -10.02
C ILE A 118 25.18 -0.88 -9.39
N GLU A 119 25.01 -1.08 -8.09
CA GLU A 119 25.43 -2.32 -7.42
C GLU A 119 24.63 -3.53 -7.94
N CYS A 120 23.31 -3.40 -8.18
CA CYS A 120 22.54 -4.42 -8.90
C CYS A 120 23.10 -4.71 -10.30
N GLN A 121 23.52 -3.67 -11.05
CA GLN A 121 24.13 -3.86 -12.36
C GLN A 121 25.45 -4.61 -12.24
N LYS A 122 26.33 -4.29 -11.27
CA LYS A 122 27.58 -5.05 -11.06
C LYS A 122 27.33 -6.52 -10.76
N ARG A 123 26.23 -6.84 -10.07
CA ARG A 123 25.81 -8.21 -9.71
C ARG A 123 24.97 -8.92 -10.77
N ASP A 124 24.84 -8.33 -11.96
CA ASP A 124 24.06 -8.87 -13.08
C ASP A 124 22.56 -9.12 -12.76
N ILE A 125 22.01 -8.30 -11.85
CA ILE A 125 20.59 -8.33 -11.45
C ILE A 125 19.78 -7.37 -12.33
N VAL A 126 20.35 -6.21 -12.63
CA VAL A 126 19.75 -5.14 -13.42
C VAL A 126 20.60 -4.89 -14.66
N GLY A 127 19.92 -4.66 -15.79
CA GLY A 127 20.51 -4.23 -17.05
C GLY A 127 20.46 -2.71 -17.18
N LYS A 128 19.75 -2.22 -18.19
CA LYS A 128 19.56 -0.81 -18.50
C LYS A 128 18.85 -0.06 -17.37
N LEU A 129 19.38 1.11 -17.05
CA LEU A 129 18.73 2.11 -16.21
C LEU A 129 18.28 3.27 -17.10
N THR A 130 17.04 3.70 -16.93
CA THR A 130 16.47 4.84 -17.63
C THR A 130 15.47 5.55 -16.72
N ASN A 131 14.72 6.51 -17.26
CA ASN A 131 13.61 7.15 -16.58
C ASN A 131 12.32 7.07 -17.41
N MET A 132 11.20 7.36 -16.75
CA MET A 132 9.87 7.33 -17.37
C MET A 132 9.73 8.32 -18.55
N HIS A 133 10.42 9.46 -18.50
CA HIS A 133 10.40 10.44 -19.60
C HIS A 133 11.04 9.90 -20.85
N ASP A 134 12.25 9.39 -20.74
CA ASP A 134 13.02 8.95 -21.91
C ASP A 134 12.46 7.64 -22.48
N LEU A 135 11.80 6.81 -21.64
CA LEU A 135 11.17 5.56 -22.08
C LEU A 135 9.79 5.76 -22.72
N TYR A 136 8.95 6.63 -22.14
CA TYR A 136 7.55 6.79 -22.58
C TYR A 136 7.28 8.17 -23.18
N PHE A 137 7.52 9.24 -22.42
CA PHE A 137 7.02 10.59 -22.75
C PHE A 137 7.75 11.27 -23.92
N SER A 138 9.01 10.91 -24.17
CA SER A 138 9.80 11.40 -25.31
C SER A 138 9.44 10.69 -26.62
N ASN A 139 8.81 9.51 -26.55
CA ASN A 139 8.52 8.67 -27.71
C ASN A 139 7.22 9.13 -28.40
N ALA A 140 7.36 9.78 -29.55
CA ALA A 140 6.23 10.29 -30.34
C ALA A 140 5.31 9.20 -30.92
N ALA A 141 5.69 7.92 -30.84
CA ALA A 141 4.85 6.80 -31.27
C ALA A 141 3.89 6.32 -30.17
N LEU A 142 4.09 6.71 -28.92
CA LEU A 142 3.29 6.27 -27.77
C LEU A 142 2.23 7.31 -27.40
N ASP A 143 1.12 6.82 -26.85
CA ASP A 143 0.09 7.63 -26.21
C ASP A 143 0.08 7.38 -24.69
N ALA A 144 -0.78 8.10 -23.96
CA ALA A 144 -0.84 8.00 -22.51
C ALA A 144 -1.24 6.60 -22.00
N THR A 145 -1.85 5.74 -22.84
CA THR A 145 -2.26 4.38 -22.45
C THR A 145 -1.09 3.39 -22.40
N ALA A 146 0.05 3.74 -22.99
CA ALA A 146 1.28 2.94 -22.93
C ALA A 146 2.03 3.08 -21.60
N VAL A 147 1.71 4.11 -20.80
CA VAL A 147 2.40 4.40 -19.52
C VAL A 147 1.84 3.49 -18.42
N PRO A 148 2.68 2.74 -17.67
CA PRO A 148 2.24 1.93 -16.54
C PRO A 148 1.39 2.71 -15.52
N TYR A 149 0.20 2.20 -15.22
CA TYR A 149 -0.71 2.77 -14.22
C TYR A 149 -0.40 2.22 -12.84
N LEU A 150 0.54 2.85 -12.13
CA LEU A 150 1.03 2.38 -10.83
C LEU A 150 0.31 3.09 -9.68
N GLU A 151 -0.33 2.32 -8.80
CA GLU A 151 -1.15 2.88 -7.71
C GLU A 151 -0.32 3.80 -6.78
N GLY A 152 -0.80 5.02 -6.54
CA GLY A 152 -0.12 6.01 -5.70
C GLY A 152 1.17 6.60 -6.28
N ASP A 153 1.47 6.32 -7.55
CA ASP A 153 2.55 7.00 -8.29
C ASP A 153 2.14 8.42 -8.73
N TYR A 154 3.10 9.15 -9.31
CA TYR A 154 2.90 10.51 -9.77
C TYR A 154 1.95 10.58 -10.98
N PHE A 155 2.17 9.76 -12.00
CA PHE A 155 1.53 9.92 -13.31
C PHE A 155 0.01 9.79 -13.31
N PRO A 156 -0.61 8.76 -12.67
CA PRO A 156 -2.05 8.60 -12.72
C PRO A 156 -2.81 9.84 -12.27
N GLY A 157 -2.37 10.44 -11.15
CA GLY A 157 -3.06 11.60 -10.61
C GLY A 157 -2.78 12.90 -11.35
N GLU A 158 -1.61 13.05 -11.99
CA GLU A 158 -1.35 14.21 -12.84
C GLU A 158 -2.10 14.11 -14.18
N ALA A 159 -2.22 12.91 -14.75
CA ALA A 159 -3.02 12.66 -15.94
C ALA A 159 -4.49 13.04 -15.71
N GLU A 160 -5.08 12.67 -14.56
CA GLU A 160 -6.44 13.08 -14.17
C GLU A 160 -6.60 14.60 -14.08
N ASN A 161 -5.60 15.32 -13.56
CA ASN A 161 -5.64 16.79 -13.51
C ASN A 161 -5.60 17.38 -14.92
N ILE A 162 -4.72 16.87 -15.78
CA ILE A 162 -4.58 17.32 -17.18
C ILE A 162 -5.88 17.08 -17.95
N ILE A 163 -6.50 15.91 -17.80
CA ILE A 163 -7.76 15.57 -18.47
C ILE A 163 -8.85 16.57 -18.06
N LYS A 164 -8.99 16.85 -16.75
CA LYS A 164 -9.95 17.86 -16.26
C LYS A 164 -9.68 19.24 -16.84
N ASP A 165 -8.43 19.69 -16.84
CA ASP A 165 -8.06 21.00 -17.41
C ASP A 165 -8.38 21.11 -18.91
N LEU A 166 -8.19 20.01 -19.66
CA LEU A 166 -8.51 19.95 -21.09
C LEU A 166 -10.03 19.95 -21.34
N GLU A 167 -10.81 19.25 -20.52
CA GLU A 167 -12.27 19.24 -20.59
C GLU A 167 -12.87 20.62 -20.26
N GLU A 168 -12.39 21.26 -19.19
CA GLU A 168 -12.80 22.61 -18.81
C GLU A 168 -12.39 23.66 -19.86
N GLY A 169 -11.20 23.53 -20.44
CA GLY A 169 -10.72 24.37 -21.53
C GLY A 169 -11.55 24.25 -22.81
N ARG A 170 -12.11 23.06 -23.09
CA ARG A 170 -13.05 22.84 -24.21
C ARG A 170 -14.41 23.50 -23.95
N ASN A 171 -14.93 23.39 -22.72
CA ASN A 171 -16.20 24.00 -22.32
C ASN A 171 -16.15 25.54 -22.33
N ASN A 172 -15.00 26.14 -22.00
CA ASN A 172 -14.80 27.59 -22.11
C ASN A 172 -14.72 28.09 -23.57
N LYS A 173 -14.24 27.25 -24.50
CA LYS A 173 -14.23 27.58 -25.94
C LYS A 173 -15.60 27.43 -26.59
N SER A 174 -16.44 26.50 -26.16
CA SER A 174 -17.82 26.35 -26.65
C SER A 174 -18.82 27.37 -26.08
N GLY A 175 -18.50 28.04 -24.97
CA GLY A 175 -19.31 29.13 -24.38
C GLY A 175 -19.05 30.54 -24.93
N SER A 176 -18.05 30.72 -25.81
CA SER A 176 -17.62 32.04 -26.32
C SER A 176 -18.14 32.39 -27.73
N SER A 177 -19.14 31.69 -28.25
CA SER A 177 -19.87 32.10 -29.45
C SER A 177 -21.23 32.72 -29.07
N GLY A 178 -21.19 33.93 -28.51
CA GLY A 178 -22.42 34.72 -28.35
C GLY A 178 -22.46 35.67 -27.15
N LYS A 179 -21.68 36.75 -27.16
CA LYS A 179 -22.13 37.99 -26.51
C LYS A 179 -21.50 39.23 -27.12
N LYS A 180 -22.36 40.01 -27.77
CA LYS A 180 -22.12 41.29 -28.42
C LYS A 180 -21.37 42.27 -27.52
N SER A 181 -20.37 42.90 -28.12
CA SER A 181 -19.71 44.14 -27.73
C SER A 181 -20.66 45.23 -27.22
N LYS A 182 -20.42 45.72 -26.00
CA LYS A 182 -20.87 47.04 -25.55
C LYS A 182 -19.67 47.87 -25.12
N LYS A 183 -19.43 48.95 -25.88
CA LYS A 183 -18.48 50.05 -25.67
C LYS A 183 -18.37 50.47 -24.20
N LYS A 184 -17.17 50.46 -23.64
CA LYS A 184 -16.81 51.25 -22.45
C LYS A 184 -16.31 52.62 -22.92
N LYS A 185 -17.04 53.67 -22.55
CA LYS A 185 -16.54 55.06 -22.53
C LYS A 185 -15.64 55.22 -21.30
N SER A 186 -14.51 55.86 -21.54
CA SER A 186 -13.58 56.40 -20.54
C SER A 186 -14.28 57.38 -19.59
N ASN A 187 -13.89 57.35 -18.31
CA ASN A 187 -13.64 58.61 -17.61
C ASN A 187 -12.61 58.42 -16.49
N SER A 188 -11.59 59.26 -16.58
CA SER A 188 -10.59 59.58 -15.57
C SER A 188 -11.22 60.26 -14.36
N ASN A 189 -10.72 59.95 -13.15
CA ASN A 189 -10.19 60.99 -12.28
C ASN A 189 -9.39 60.43 -11.10
N SER A 190 -8.31 61.16 -10.84
CA SER A 190 -7.34 61.08 -9.76
C SER A 190 -7.87 61.67 -8.45
N ASN A 191 -7.37 61.16 -7.31
CA ASN A 191 -6.66 61.88 -6.24
C ASN A 191 -6.88 61.28 -4.85
N GLY A 192 -5.80 61.24 -4.06
CA GLY A 192 -5.82 61.80 -2.71
C GLY A 192 -5.72 60.84 -1.50
N ASN A 193 -4.49 60.69 -0.99
CA ASN A 193 -4.03 60.48 0.40
C ASN A 193 -5.06 60.52 1.57
N ASN A 194 -4.98 59.59 2.53
CA ASN A 194 -4.31 59.74 3.87
C ASN A 194 -4.81 58.73 4.95
N VAL A 195 -3.83 58.14 5.66
CA VAL A 195 -3.64 57.94 7.12
C VAL A 195 -4.78 57.42 8.05
N ASN A 196 -4.44 56.33 8.76
CA ASN A 196 -4.82 55.79 10.10
C ASN A 196 -6.12 56.21 10.83
N VAL A 197 -6.83 55.23 11.42
CA VAL A 197 -6.91 54.91 12.87
C VAL A 197 -8.05 53.90 13.14
N ASN A 198 -7.80 52.96 14.05
CA ASN A 198 -8.71 51.96 14.64
C ASN A 198 -10.09 52.49 15.07
N LYS A 199 -11.17 51.71 14.83
CA LYS A 199 -12.19 51.38 15.86
C LYS A 199 -13.12 50.23 15.44
N ILE A 200 -13.54 49.51 16.49
CA ILE A 200 -14.32 48.28 16.58
C ILE A 200 -15.81 48.49 16.28
N SER A 201 -16.44 47.59 15.51
CA SER A 201 -17.79 47.06 15.81
C SER A 201 -18.23 45.87 14.93
N LYS A 202 -18.49 44.74 15.61
CA LYS A 202 -19.42 43.63 15.34
C LYS A 202 -20.08 43.51 13.94
N SER A 203 -19.89 42.36 13.27
CA SER A 203 -20.98 41.71 12.53
C SER A 203 -20.79 40.19 12.40
N LYS A 204 -21.92 39.48 12.46
CA LYS A 204 -22.08 38.03 12.35
C LYS A 204 -21.71 37.53 10.95
N THR A 205 -20.99 36.42 10.83
CA THR A 205 -20.93 35.63 9.59
C THR A 205 -21.37 34.19 9.85
N GLY A 206 -22.53 33.87 9.29
CA GLY A 206 -23.11 32.54 9.24
C GLY A 206 -22.42 31.69 8.18
N ARG A 207 -22.12 30.46 8.56
CA ARG A 207 -21.56 29.38 7.76
C ARG A 207 -22.70 28.74 6.95
N LYS A 208 -22.73 28.93 5.62
CA LYS A 208 -23.62 28.18 4.72
C LYS A 208 -22.85 26.99 4.13
N GLY A 209 -23.27 25.80 4.53
CA GLY A 209 -23.01 24.56 3.79
C GLY A 209 -24.00 24.41 2.65
N THR A 210 -23.59 23.72 1.60
CA THR A 210 -24.46 23.28 0.50
C THR A 210 -24.58 21.76 0.54
N ARG A 211 -25.84 21.31 0.52
CA ARG A 211 -26.31 19.93 0.60
C ARG A 211 -26.21 19.30 -0.79
N SER A 212 -25.76 18.05 -0.87
CA SER A 212 -25.86 17.23 -2.08
C SER A 212 -27.27 16.65 -2.17
N ALA A 213 -27.99 16.93 -3.26
CA ALA A 213 -29.20 16.24 -3.67
C ALA A 213 -28.83 15.21 -4.76
N GLY A 214 -29.54 14.09 -4.78
CA GLY A 214 -29.33 12.96 -5.70
C GLY A 214 -29.70 13.28 -7.14
N ILE A 215 -29.23 12.43 -8.05
CA ILE A 215 -29.62 12.40 -9.45
C ILE A 215 -29.99 10.96 -9.79
N ASP A 216 -31.15 10.83 -10.43
CA ASP A 216 -31.87 9.62 -10.74
C ASP A 216 -31.28 8.91 -11.98
N GLU A 217 -31.55 7.60 -12.08
CA GLU A 217 -31.29 6.76 -13.24
C GLU A 217 -32.17 7.17 -14.42
N GLU A 218 -31.57 7.41 -15.59
CA GLU A 218 -32.26 7.26 -16.87
C GLU A 218 -31.45 6.39 -17.83
N THR A 219 -32.21 5.56 -18.53
CA THR A 219 -31.86 4.45 -19.40
C THR A 219 -31.36 4.91 -20.76
N ASP A 220 -30.25 4.35 -21.26
CA ASP A 220 -29.86 4.48 -22.67
C ASP A 220 -29.81 3.13 -23.38
N ALA A 221 -30.59 3.03 -24.45
CA ALA A 221 -30.58 1.96 -25.45
C ALA A 221 -29.46 2.21 -26.48
N PRO A 222 -28.97 1.18 -27.20
CA PRO A 222 -27.81 1.31 -28.07
C PRO A 222 -28.20 1.89 -29.44
N VAL A 223 -27.53 2.98 -29.85
CA VAL A 223 -27.57 3.44 -31.24
C VAL A 223 -26.42 2.79 -32.00
N ILE A 224 -26.79 1.94 -32.95
CA ILE A 224 -25.93 1.39 -34.00
C ILE A 224 -25.59 2.53 -34.97
N LEU A 225 -24.30 2.74 -35.27
CA LEU A 225 -23.89 3.45 -36.48
C LEU A 225 -22.78 2.66 -37.17
N GLU A 226 -23.11 2.25 -38.39
CA GLU A 226 -22.36 1.44 -39.33
C GLU A 226 -21.19 2.18 -40.00
N ASP A 227 -20.34 1.36 -40.61
CA ASP A 227 -19.14 1.65 -41.38
C ASP A 227 -19.27 2.77 -42.43
N SER A 228 -18.24 3.60 -42.52
CA SER A 228 -17.84 4.23 -43.79
C SER A 228 -16.33 4.40 -43.83
N LYS A 229 -15.72 3.57 -44.68
CA LYS A 229 -14.35 3.67 -45.15
C LYS A 229 -14.19 4.91 -46.05
N ASP A 230 -12.93 5.37 -46.10
CA ASP A 230 -12.34 6.25 -47.10
C ASP A 230 -12.49 7.76 -46.92
N LEU A 231 -11.58 8.31 -46.11
CA LEU A 231 -10.84 9.52 -46.46
C LEU A 231 -9.42 9.40 -45.90
N ILE A 232 -8.49 9.09 -46.80
CA ILE A 232 -7.05 9.27 -46.58
C ILE A 232 -6.82 10.77 -46.45
N CYS A 233 -6.92 11.27 -45.23
CA CYS A 233 -6.27 12.50 -44.83
C CYS A 233 -4.93 12.09 -44.24
N VAL A 234 -3.84 12.68 -44.75
CA VAL A 234 -2.53 12.65 -44.11
C VAL A 234 -2.72 13.25 -42.71
N LYS A 235 -3.07 12.42 -41.73
CA LYS A 235 -3.14 12.84 -40.34
C LYS A 235 -1.69 13.10 -39.96
N GLU A 236 -1.29 14.36 -39.94
CA GLU A 236 -0.33 14.81 -38.94
C GLU A 236 -0.71 14.09 -37.65
N LYS A 237 0.20 13.25 -37.12
CA LYS A 237 -0.06 12.55 -35.86
C LYS A 237 -0.27 13.64 -34.81
N VAL A 238 -1.53 13.97 -34.55
CA VAL A 238 -1.90 14.83 -33.42
C VAL A 238 -1.43 14.05 -32.21
N LYS A 239 -0.30 14.48 -31.65
CA LYS A 239 0.28 13.89 -30.45
C LYS A 239 -0.79 13.91 -29.37
N ASP A 240 -0.93 12.82 -28.63
CA ASP A 240 -1.91 12.75 -27.54
C ASP A 240 -1.70 13.95 -26.60
N PRO A 241 -2.69 14.85 -26.44
CA PRO A 241 -2.51 16.09 -25.68
C PRO A 241 -2.27 15.84 -24.19
N VAL A 242 -2.70 14.69 -23.66
CA VAL A 242 -2.39 14.29 -22.29
C VAL A 242 -0.92 13.88 -22.21
N MET A 243 -0.46 13.06 -23.15
CA MET A 243 0.92 12.57 -23.23
C MET A 243 1.93 13.71 -23.42
N GLU A 244 1.61 14.70 -24.26
CA GLU A 244 2.43 15.89 -24.48
C GLU A 244 2.60 16.71 -23.20
N LYS A 245 1.48 17.07 -22.55
CA LYS A 245 1.50 17.83 -21.29
C LYS A 245 2.20 17.08 -20.16
N LEU A 246 2.00 15.77 -20.06
CA LEU A 246 2.73 14.94 -19.10
C LEU A 246 4.23 15.03 -19.34
N GLY A 247 4.68 14.84 -20.59
CA GLY A 247 6.10 14.94 -20.95
C GLY A 247 6.72 16.28 -20.55
N GLU A 248 6.05 17.40 -20.84
CA GLU A 248 6.49 18.74 -20.45
C GLU A 248 6.62 18.91 -18.94
N ILE A 249 5.63 18.43 -18.17
CA ILE A 249 5.62 18.55 -16.71
C ILE A 249 6.71 17.70 -16.06
N ILE A 250 6.95 16.50 -16.60
CA ILE A 250 7.87 15.52 -16.02
C ILE A 250 9.32 15.81 -16.40
N LEU A 251 9.58 16.39 -17.57
CA LEU A 251 10.94 16.64 -18.10
C LEU A 251 11.89 17.29 -17.06
N PRO A 252 11.51 18.37 -16.33
CA PRO A 252 12.40 19.00 -15.35
C PRO A 252 12.76 18.11 -14.15
N MET A 253 11.95 17.09 -13.88
CA MET A 253 12.07 16.21 -12.73
C MET A 253 12.30 14.73 -13.12
N LYS A 254 12.62 14.47 -14.40
CA LYS A 254 12.65 13.12 -14.99
C LYS A 254 13.53 12.14 -14.23
N GLU A 255 14.66 12.61 -13.67
CA GLU A 255 15.61 11.81 -12.90
C GLU A 255 15.03 11.27 -11.57
N SER A 256 13.84 11.71 -11.18
CA SER A 256 13.13 11.20 -9.98
C SER A 256 12.28 9.96 -10.27
N PHE A 257 12.11 9.60 -11.54
CA PHE A 257 11.25 8.49 -11.98
C PHE A 257 12.08 7.40 -12.64
N ILE A 258 12.76 6.61 -11.82
CA ILE A 258 13.75 5.63 -12.27
C ILE A 258 13.02 4.37 -12.76
N VAL A 259 13.45 3.86 -13.91
CA VAL A 259 13.03 2.57 -14.46
C VAL A 259 14.27 1.70 -14.62
N ALA A 260 14.25 0.54 -13.97
CA ALA A 260 15.31 -0.45 -14.03
C ALA A 260 14.83 -1.70 -14.76
N PHE A 261 15.54 -2.11 -15.81
CA PHE A 261 15.28 -3.35 -16.52
C PHE A 261 15.94 -4.52 -15.80
N LEU A 262 15.14 -5.52 -15.44
CA LEU A 262 15.56 -6.67 -14.65
C LEU A 262 16.09 -7.76 -15.56
N ASN A 263 17.25 -8.32 -15.22
CA ASN A 263 17.86 -9.44 -15.93
C ASN A 263 17.12 -10.76 -15.61
N CYS A 264 15.96 -10.91 -16.23
CA CYS A 264 15.12 -12.10 -16.16
C CYS A 264 15.32 -12.99 -17.41
N SER A 265 14.78 -14.20 -17.41
CA SER A 265 14.98 -15.17 -18.50
C SER A 265 14.43 -14.73 -19.87
N ILE A 266 13.57 -13.72 -19.89
CA ILE A 266 12.95 -13.17 -21.11
C ILE A 266 13.48 -11.77 -21.44
N ALA A 267 14.54 -11.32 -20.75
CA ALA A 267 15.13 -10.01 -20.99
C ALA A 267 15.72 -9.93 -22.41
N GLU A 268 15.44 -8.82 -23.09
CA GLU A 268 15.96 -8.54 -24.41
C GLU A 268 17.36 -7.92 -24.33
N GLY A 269 18.18 -8.12 -25.38
CA GLY A 269 19.57 -7.65 -25.38
C GLY A 269 19.70 -6.13 -25.21
N GLU A 270 18.78 -5.35 -25.79
CA GLU A 270 18.78 -3.88 -25.69
C GLU A 270 18.50 -3.38 -24.27
N ASP A 271 17.73 -4.14 -23.49
CA ASP A 271 17.39 -3.84 -22.11
C ASP A 271 18.48 -4.26 -21.12
N MET A 272 19.48 -5.03 -21.56
CA MET A 272 20.57 -5.53 -20.72
C MET A 272 21.87 -4.70 -20.84
N VAL A 273 21.85 -3.61 -21.60
CA VAL A 273 23.00 -2.72 -21.79
C VAL A 273 23.33 -1.99 -20.48
N VAL A 274 24.62 -1.99 -20.12
CA VAL A 274 25.16 -1.33 -18.93
C VAL A 274 26.34 -0.42 -19.32
N SER A 275 26.85 0.40 -18.37
CA SER A 275 28.00 1.25 -18.66
C SER A 275 29.30 0.45 -18.76
N LYS A 276 30.31 0.99 -19.45
CA LYS A 276 31.61 0.34 -19.64
C LYS A 276 32.30 0.01 -18.31
N GLU A 277 32.18 0.91 -17.33
CA GLU A 277 32.76 0.73 -15.99
C GLU A 277 32.12 -0.47 -15.26
N VAL A 278 30.83 -0.70 -15.47
CA VAL A 278 30.13 -1.87 -14.92
C VAL A 278 30.56 -3.14 -15.64
N GLU A 279 30.72 -3.12 -16.97
CA GLU A 279 31.21 -4.27 -17.74
C GLU A 279 32.62 -4.68 -17.29
N GLU A 280 33.51 -3.70 -17.09
CA GLU A 280 34.86 -3.92 -16.58
C GLU A 280 34.82 -4.55 -15.18
N CYS A 281 34.02 -3.99 -14.27
CA CYS A 281 33.84 -4.53 -12.93
C CYS A 281 33.29 -5.97 -12.92
N ARG A 282 32.37 -6.31 -13.83
CA ARG A 282 31.88 -7.70 -13.98
C ARG A 282 32.98 -8.64 -14.46
N SER A 283 33.89 -8.15 -15.28
CA SER A 283 34.97 -8.94 -15.87
C SER A 283 36.06 -9.24 -14.84
N THR A 284 36.43 -8.25 -14.01
CA THR A 284 37.40 -8.46 -12.91
C THR A 284 36.90 -9.45 -11.87
N VAL A 285 35.63 -9.36 -11.47
CA VAL A 285 35.02 -10.29 -10.50
C VAL A 285 34.96 -11.72 -11.04
N LYS A 286 34.72 -11.90 -12.34
CA LYS A 286 34.76 -13.23 -12.98
C LYS A 286 36.17 -13.82 -12.98
N ILE A 287 37.19 -13.02 -13.26
CA ILE A 287 38.60 -13.44 -13.23
C ILE A 287 39.00 -13.84 -11.80
N GLU A 288 38.65 -13.03 -10.79
CA GLU A 288 38.93 -13.35 -9.38
C GLU A 288 38.21 -14.63 -8.90
N ALA A 289 37.00 -14.89 -9.40
CA ALA A 289 36.25 -16.10 -9.08
C ALA A 289 36.80 -17.36 -9.76
N ASP A 290 37.41 -17.22 -10.94
CA ASP A 290 38.09 -18.33 -11.64
C ASP A 290 39.49 -18.60 -11.04
N ASP A 291 40.23 -17.57 -10.64
CA ASP A 291 41.55 -17.72 -9.97
C ASP A 291 41.43 -18.28 -8.54
N SER A 292 40.34 -17.96 -7.84
CA SER A 292 40.07 -18.45 -6.47
C SER A 292 39.59 -19.90 -6.40
N GLN A 293 39.36 -20.58 -7.54
CA GLN A 293 39.00 -22.01 -7.57
C GLN A 293 40.18 -22.96 -7.29
N SER A 294 41.37 -22.44 -6.96
CA SER A 294 42.52 -23.27 -6.54
C SER A 294 42.61 -23.54 -5.03
N LEU A 295 41.86 -22.85 -4.16
CA LEU A 295 41.86 -23.09 -2.70
C LEU A 295 40.47 -22.88 -2.07
N THR A 296 39.75 -23.99 -1.91
CA THR A 296 38.58 -24.24 -1.03
C THR A 296 37.79 -23.03 -0.50
N THR A 297 36.65 -22.73 -1.12
CA THR A 297 35.40 -22.43 -0.40
C THR A 297 34.24 -22.93 -1.28
N GLN A 298 33.40 -23.81 -0.75
CA GLN A 298 32.32 -24.43 -1.53
C GLN A 298 31.26 -23.40 -1.93
N PRO A 299 30.93 -23.28 -3.23
CA PRO A 299 29.68 -22.66 -3.67
C PRO A 299 28.51 -23.60 -3.35
N LEU A 300 27.39 -23.04 -2.89
CA LEU A 300 26.12 -23.77 -2.81
C LEU A 300 25.78 -24.37 -4.20
N PRO A 301 25.40 -25.66 -4.29
CA PRO A 301 25.39 -26.36 -5.56
C PRO A 301 24.22 -25.93 -6.46
N ASN A 302 24.56 -25.27 -7.57
CA ASN A 302 23.74 -25.22 -8.77
C ASN A 302 23.83 -26.58 -9.48
N LYS A 303 22.73 -27.34 -9.48
CA LYS A 303 22.52 -28.46 -10.42
C LYS A 303 21.31 -28.17 -11.28
N CYS A 304 21.53 -27.47 -12.39
CA CYS A 304 20.70 -27.61 -13.58
C CYS A 304 21.39 -28.65 -14.46
N LEU A 305 20.88 -29.89 -14.46
CA LEU A 305 21.28 -30.89 -15.44
C LEU A 305 20.57 -30.59 -16.77
N SER A 306 21.36 -30.23 -17.78
CA SER A 306 21.00 -30.44 -19.18
C SER A 306 21.65 -31.75 -19.65
N SER A 307 20.85 -32.71 -20.11
CA SER A 307 21.28 -33.65 -21.15
C SER A 307 20.07 -34.39 -21.75
N THR A 308 19.81 -34.04 -23.00
CA THR A 308 19.26 -34.85 -24.08
C THR A 308 19.31 -36.37 -23.88
N GLY A 309 18.14 -37.02 -24.02
CA GLY A 309 18.04 -38.48 -24.14
C GLY A 309 16.62 -38.92 -24.51
N LYS A 310 16.32 -39.00 -25.81
CA LYS A 310 15.08 -39.61 -26.31
C LYS A 310 15.14 -41.13 -26.10
N LYS A 311 14.31 -41.68 -25.21
CA LYS A 311 13.95 -43.11 -25.23
C LYS A 311 12.43 -43.25 -25.35
N ARG A 312 12.01 -44.08 -26.31
CA ARG A 312 10.63 -44.41 -26.65
C ARG A 312 10.33 -45.83 -26.18
N ASP A 313 9.09 -46.07 -25.76
CA ASP A 313 8.61 -47.39 -25.34
C ASP A 313 8.12 -48.19 -26.56
N LYS A 314 8.01 -49.52 -26.44
CA LYS A 314 7.68 -50.47 -27.53
C LYS A 314 6.29 -50.33 -28.20
N GLU A 315 5.52 -49.28 -27.90
CA GLU A 315 4.22 -49.01 -28.56
C GLU A 315 4.02 -47.51 -28.94
N GLY A 316 5.08 -46.69 -28.95
CA GLY A 316 5.07 -45.42 -29.69
C GLY A 316 4.21 -44.27 -29.16
N LYS A 317 3.88 -44.19 -27.87
CA LYS A 317 3.24 -42.99 -27.25
C LYS A 317 4.04 -42.42 -26.06
N PRO A 318 4.10 -41.08 -25.87
CA PRO A 318 4.83 -40.46 -24.77
C PRO A 318 4.06 -40.49 -23.43
N ARG A 319 4.72 -40.93 -22.35
CA ARG A 319 4.21 -40.90 -20.96
C ARG A 319 4.61 -39.59 -20.26
N ILE A 320 3.64 -38.88 -19.69
CA ILE A 320 3.86 -37.75 -18.77
C ILE A 320 3.76 -38.28 -17.33
N SER A 321 4.88 -38.36 -16.61
CA SER A 321 4.92 -38.67 -15.18
C SER A 321 5.39 -37.43 -14.40
N ARG A 322 4.51 -36.97 -13.50
CA ARG A 322 4.68 -35.86 -12.57
C ARG A 322 5.62 -36.29 -11.42
N SER A 323 6.82 -35.72 -11.35
CA SER A 323 7.80 -36.01 -10.28
C SER A 323 7.66 -35.02 -9.12
N GLU A 324 7.17 -35.53 -7.99
CA GLU A 324 7.22 -34.90 -6.68
C GLU A 324 8.57 -35.15 -5.98
N SER A 325 8.88 -34.24 -5.04
CA SER A 325 9.85 -34.32 -3.93
C SER A 325 11.34 -34.02 -4.20
N ILE A 326 11.68 -32.73 -4.14
CA ILE A 326 13.00 -32.28 -3.66
C ILE A 326 12.95 -32.27 -2.13
N SER A 327 13.94 -32.92 -1.51
CA SER A 327 14.11 -33.10 -0.07
C SER A 327 14.02 -31.79 0.73
N SER A 328 13.08 -31.76 1.67
CA SER A 328 13.00 -30.80 2.78
C SER A 328 14.25 -30.90 3.68
N ARG A 329 15.21 -30.01 3.50
CA ARG A 329 16.08 -29.60 4.62
C ARG A 329 15.24 -28.66 5.49
N GLU A 330 14.88 -29.11 6.68
CA GLU A 330 14.21 -28.27 7.68
C GLU A 330 15.16 -27.14 8.06
N ASN A 331 14.91 -25.92 7.56
CA ASN A 331 15.63 -24.75 8.01
C ASN A 331 15.27 -24.53 9.48
N THR A 332 16.25 -24.57 10.38
CA THR A 332 16.06 -24.28 11.80
C THR A 332 16.70 -22.94 12.17
N ASP A 333 16.15 -22.25 13.15
CA ASP A 333 16.77 -21.06 13.72
C ASP A 333 18.01 -21.47 14.55
N LYS A 334 18.74 -20.48 15.06
CA LYS A 334 19.91 -20.66 15.94
C LYS A 334 19.62 -21.47 17.22
N ASN A 335 18.35 -21.68 17.56
CA ASN A 335 17.88 -22.42 18.72
C ASN A 335 17.27 -23.78 18.34
N GLY A 336 17.37 -24.20 17.07
CA GLY A 336 16.83 -25.48 16.58
C GLY A 336 15.33 -25.46 16.28
N ASN A 337 14.65 -24.31 16.33
CA ASN A 337 13.23 -24.23 15.99
C ASN A 337 13.04 -24.18 14.47
N PRO A 338 12.06 -24.89 13.89
CA PRO A 338 11.81 -24.83 12.46
C PRO A 338 11.45 -23.41 11.99
N LEU A 339 12.29 -22.85 11.12
CA LEU A 339 12.04 -21.62 10.38
C LEU A 339 10.99 -21.88 9.32
N LYS A 340 9.82 -21.31 9.55
CA LYS A 340 8.72 -21.29 8.59
C LYS A 340 9.10 -20.43 7.38
N ILE A 341 9.44 -21.07 6.26
CA ILE A 341 9.49 -20.40 4.96
C ILE A 341 8.06 -20.37 4.43
N ILE A 342 7.55 -19.17 4.16
CA ILE A 342 6.24 -18.99 3.52
C ILE A 342 6.48 -18.99 2.02
N ASP A 343 5.76 -19.85 1.30
CA ASP A 343 5.70 -19.74 -0.15
C ASP A 343 4.74 -18.61 -0.52
N ASP A 344 5.33 -17.45 -0.78
CA ASP A 344 4.64 -16.24 -1.19
C ASP A 344 3.74 -16.48 -2.42
N ASP A 345 4.08 -17.42 -3.31
CA ASP A 345 3.26 -17.67 -4.52
C ASP A 345 1.85 -18.20 -4.19
N PHE A 346 1.71 -18.92 -3.06
CA PHE A 346 0.47 -19.62 -2.72
C PHE A 346 -0.21 -19.09 -1.44
N GLU A 347 0.52 -18.50 -0.50
CA GLU A 347 -0.03 -18.01 0.76
C GLU A 347 -0.18 -16.48 0.80
N GLU A 348 -1.43 -15.99 0.73
CA GLU A 348 -1.73 -14.59 1.03
C GLU A 348 -1.66 -14.32 2.54
N LEU A 349 -0.76 -13.41 2.94
CA LEU A 349 -0.66 -12.91 4.31
C LEU A 349 -1.50 -11.67 4.48
N ASP A 350 -2.76 -11.84 4.88
CA ASP A 350 -3.59 -10.70 5.27
C ASP A 350 -3.16 -10.17 6.65
N CYS A 351 -2.71 -8.93 6.70
CA CYS A 351 -2.46 -8.20 7.93
C CYS A 351 -3.11 -6.82 7.83
N GLU A 352 -4.30 -6.66 8.43
CA GLU A 352 -5.13 -5.47 8.24
C GLU A 352 -4.39 -4.13 8.38
N PHE A 353 -3.45 -4.01 9.31
CA PHE A 353 -2.72 -2.77 9.53
C PHE A 353 -1.49 -2.61 8.63
N PHE A 354 -1.00 -3.68 7.99
CA PHE A 354 0.06 -3.60 6.99
C PHE A 354 -0.46 -3.67 5.54
N ASN A 355 -1.74 -3.93 5.30
CA ASN A 355 -2.31 -3.96 3.95
C ASN A 355 -2.07 -2.65 3.16
N ASN A 356 -1.99 -1.52 3.86
CA ASN A 356 -1.49 -0.26 3.32
C ASN A 356 -0.88 0.58 4.44
N ARG A 357 -0.01 1.52 4.06
CA ARG A 357 0.67 2.44 5.00
C ARG A 357 -0.29 3.29 5.83
N GLN A 358 -1.43 3.70 5.28
CA GLN A 358 -2.38 4.55 6.02
C GLN A 358 -3.01 3.80 7.19
N ALA A 359 -3.28 2.50 7.02
CA ALA A 359 -3.78 1.64 8.10
C ALA A 359 -2.73 1.52 9.22
N PHE A 360 -1.45 1.40 8.88
CA PHE A 360 -0.36 1.35 9.87
C PHE A 360 -0.19 2.69 10.60
N LEU A 361 -0.21 3.81 9.87
CA LEU A 361 -0.16 5.15 10.46
C LEU A 361 -1.36 5.40 11.39
N ASN A 362 -2.56 4.94 11.01
CA ASN A 362 -3.75 5.05 11.84
C ASN A 362 -3.66 4.19 13.11
N LEU A 363 -3.08 2.98 13.02
CA LEU A 363 -2.77 2.15 14.19
C LEU A 363 -1.80 2.88 15.13
N CYS A 364 -0.74 3.46 14.57
CA CYS A 364 0.27 4.15 15.36
C CYS A 364 -0.30 5.41 16.04
N ARG A 365 -1.01 6.26 15.28
CA ARG A 365 -1.63 7.48 15.82
C ARG A 365 -2.65 7.17 16.92
N GLY A 366 -3.51 6.18 16.71
CA GLY A 366 -4.57 5.88 17.67
C GLY A 366 -4.11 5.14 18.92
N ASN A 367 -2.89 4.58 18.96
CA ASN A 367 -2.30 3.98 20.17
C ASN A 367 -1.07 4.74 20.67
N HIS A 368 -0.76 5.90 20.10
CA HIS A 368 0.45 6.66 20.41
C HIS A 368 1.73 5.83 20.26
N TYR A 369 1.77 4.91 19.29
CA TYR A 369 3.00 4.19 18.95
C TYR A 369 3.90 5.10 18.13
N GLN A 370 5.06 5.45 18.69
CA GLN A 370 5.99 6.41 18.11
C GLN A 370 7.35 5.77 17.84
N PHE A 371 8.13 6.44 17.00
CA PHE A 371 9.43 6.00 16.51
C PHE A 371 10.54 7.03 16.74
N ASP A 372 10.29 8.03 17.60
CA ASP A 372 11.12 9.20 17.86
C ASP A 372 12.30 8.91 18.79
N GLU A 373 12.09 8.01 19.74
CA GLU A 373 13.12 7.55 20.68
C GLU A 373 13.30 6.03 20.57
N LEU A 374 14.53 5.53 20.77
CA LEU A 374 14.80 4.08 20.72
C LEU A 374 13.89 3.27 21.66
N ARG A 375 13.63 3.79 22.86
CA ARG A 375 12.73 3.14 23.83
C ARG A 375 11.30 3.04 23.30
N ARG A 376 10.79 4.09 22.65
CA ARG A 376 9.45 4.12 22.05
C ARG A 376 9.39 3.22 20.83
N THR A 377 10.42 3.20 19.99
CA THR A 377 10.54 2.25 18.87
C THR A 377 10.53 0.80 19.34
N LYS A 378 11.26 0.46 20.42
CA LYS A 378 11.23 -0.88 21.05
C LYS A 378 9.81 -1.26 21.48
N HIS A 379 9.13 -0.36 22.19
CA HIS A 379 7.76 -0.57 22.63
C HIS A 379 6.81 -0.77 21.44
N THR A 380 6.85 0.13 20.45
CA THR A 380 6.06 0.03 19.23
C THR A 380 6.31 -1.29 18.50
N SER A 381 7.57 -1.71 18.37
CA SER A 381 7.95 -2.96 17.70
C SER A 381 7.38 -4.18 18.42
N MET A 382 7.45 -4.18 19.75
CA MET A 382 6.83 -5.21 20.60
C MET A 382 5.32 -5.27 20.40
N MET A 383 4.63 -4.12 20.36
CA MET A 383 3.18 -4.06 20.13
C MET A 383 2.79 -4.50 18.72
N VAL A 384 3.59 -4.16 17.70
CA VAL A 384 3.39 -4.63 16.33
C VAL A 384 3.51 -6.15 16.26
N LEU A 385 4.58 -6.73 16.80
CA LEU A 385 4.76 -8.19 16.87
C LEU A 385 3.60 -8.85 17.63
N TRP A 386 3.19 -8.26 18.76
CA TRP A 386 2.05 -8.75 19.52
C TRP A 386 0.76 -8.75 18.69
N HIS A 387 0.46 -7.69 17.94
CA HIS A 387 -0.70 -7.65 17.04
C HIS A 387 -0.60 -8.63 15.86
N LEU A 388 0.61 -8.93 15.39
CA LEU A 388 0.83 -9.96 14.36
C LEU A 388 0.53 -11.37 14.89
N HIS A 389 0.93 -11.66 16.14
CA HIS A 389 0.63 -12.93 16.80
C HIS A 389 -0.83 -13.03 17.28
N ASN A 390 -1.44 -11.91 17.65
CA ASN A 390 -2.79 -11.83 18.22
C ASN A 390 -3.74 -11.07 17.29
N ARG A 391 -3.99 -11.64 16.10
CA ARG A 391 -4.78 -10.99 15.03
C ARG A 391 -6.20 -10.56 15.46
N ASP A 392 -6.80 -11.25 16.42
CA ASP A 392 -8.15 -11.00 16.92
C ASP A 392 -8.18 -10.01 18.11
N ALA A 393 -7.02 -9.58 18.59
CA ALA A 393 -6.92 -8.64 19.68
C ALA A 393 -7.45 -7.26 19.29
N ALA A 394 -8.00 -6.54 20.28
CA ALA A 394 -8.39 -5.16 20.07
C ALA A 394 -7.16 -4.32 19.73
N LYS A 395 -7.25 -3.57 18.63
CA LYS A 395 -6.16 -2.72 18.14
C LYS A 395 -6.06 -1.38 18.84
N PHE A 396 -7.12 -0.96 19.51
CA PHE A 396 -7.18 0.28 20.26
C PHE A 396 -7.67 -0.10 21.65
N VAL A 397 -6.74 -0.17 22.59
CA VAL A 397 -7.04 -0.43 23.99
C VAL A 397 -7.24 0.91 24.69
N GLN A 398 -8.35 1.01 25.42
CA GLN A 398 -8.75 2.27 26.03
C GLN A 398 -8.05 2.41 27.38
N GLN A 399 -7.44 3.56 27.64
CA GLN A 399 -6.76 3.84 28.89
C GLN A 399 -7.72 4.47 29.88
N CYS A 400 -7.63 4.07 31.15
CA CYS A 400 -8.35 4.72 32.22
C CYS A 400 -7.77 6.12 32.45
N PHE A 401 -8.57 7.16 32.27
CA PHE A 401 -8.22 8.56 32.50
C PHE A 401 -7.55 8.80 33.86
N SER A 402 -8.05 8.20 34.94
CA SER A 402 -7.52 8.47 36.28
C SER A 402 -6.22 7.74 36.63
N CYS A 403 -6.00 6.52 36.15
CA CYS A 403 -4.82 5.72 36.53
C CYS A 403 -3.89 5.39 35.38
N SER A 404 -4.24 5.83 34.17
CA SER A 404 -3.56 5.57 32.89
C SER A 404 -3.35 4.09 32.55
N LYS A 405 -3.95 3.17 33.31
CA LYS A 405 -3.90 1.73 33.01
C LYS A 405 -4.82 1.41 31.85
N GLU A 406 -4.35 0.55 30.97
CA GLU A 406 -5.17 -0.05 29.92
C GLU A 406 -6.31 -0.88 30.51
N ILE A 407 -7.53 -0.65 30.03
CA ILE A 407 -8.73 -1.37 30.44
C ILE A 407 -8.81 -2.65 29.61
N LEU A 408 -8.04 -3.67 30.01
CA LEU A 408 -7.90 -4.94 29.29
C LEU A 408 -9.00 -5.96 29.61
N SER A 409 -9.69 -5.80 30.74
CA SER A 409 -10.75 -6.71 31.20
C SER A 409 -11.66 -6.03 32.22
N GLY A 410 -12.89 -6.53 32.39
CA GLY A 410 -13.85 -6.03 33.38
C GLY A 410 -14.83 -5.03 32.78
N LYS A 411 -15.28 -4.03 33.54
CA LYS A 411 -16.18 -2.98 33.02
C LYS A 411 -15.41 -1.70 32.67
N ARG A 412 -15.62 -1.22 31.44
CA ARG A 412 -15.20 0.11 30.96
C ARG A 412 -16.34 1.10 31.14
N TYR A 413 -16.04 2.25 31.74
CA TYR A 413 -16.99 3.35 31.94
C TYR A 413 -16.61 4.54 31.07
N HIS A 414 -17.30 4.70 29.94
CA HIS A 414 -16.98 5.66 28.88
C HIS A 414 -17.88 6.89 28.91
N CYS A 415 -17.32 8.08 28.72
CA CYS A 415 -18.11 9.29 28.50
C CYS A 415 -18.40 9.50 27.01
N ALA A 416 -19.67 9.53 26.62
CA ALA A 416 -20.05 9.80 25.23
C ALA A 416 -19.90 11.28 24.79
N VAL A 417 -19.55 12.18 25.72
CA VAL A 417 -19.47 13.64 25.49
C VAL A 417 -18.03 14.14 25.51
N CYS A 418 -17.21 13.65 26.44
CA CYS A 418 -15.81 14.04 26.56
C CYS A 418 -14.93 13.16 25.64
N PRO A 419 -14.02 13.76 24.85
CA PRO A 419 -13.03 12.99 24.08
C PRO A 419 -12.15 12.15 25.00
N ASP A 420 -11.93 10.89 24.65
CA ASP A 420 -10.98 9.96 25.29
C ASP A 420 -11.12 9.83 26.83
N TYR A 421 -12.35 10.00 27.33
CA TYR A 421 -12.62 9.87 28.77
C TYR A 421 -13.22 8.51 29.11
N ASP A 422 -12.39 7.68 29.73
CA ASP A 422 -12.72 6.32 30.15
C ASP A 422 -12.23 6.04 31.57
N LEU A 423 -12.98 5.27 32.35
CA LEU A 423 -12.53 4.78 33.65
C LEU A 423 -12.58 3.25 33.70
N CYS A 424 -11.55 2.65 34.29
CA CYS A 424 -11.58 1.24 34.67
C CYS A 424 -12.56 1.04 35.84
N GLU A 425 -12.95 -0.21 36.07
CA GLU A 425 -13.92 -0.55 37.12
C GLU A 425 -13.46 -0.12 38.53
N ASP A 426 -12.17 -0.23 38.83
CA ASP A 426 -11.60 0.16 40.12
C ASP A 426 -11.65 1.68 40.33
N CYS A 427 -11.24 2.45 39.32
CA CYS A 427 -11.28 3.92 39.37
C CYS A 427 -12.71 4.45 39.34
N TYR A 428 -13.63 3.77 38.66
CA TYR A 428 -15.03 4.17 38.67
C TYR A 428 -15.64 3.99 40.07
N LYS A 429 -15.40 2.86 40.73
CA LYS A 429 -15.93 2.53 42.05
C LYS A 429 -15.27 3.31 43.18
N ASN A 430 -14.01 3.70 43.03
CA ASN A 430 -13.31 4.41 44.08
C ASN A 430 -13.79 5.88 44.16
N PRO A 431 -14.37 6.31 45.29
CA PRO A 431 -14.84 7.69 45.45
C PRO A 431 -13.68 8.71 45.50
N LYS A 432 -12.46 8.28 45.86
CA LYS A 432 -11.26 9.13 45.93
C LYS A 432 -10.56 9.34 44.58
N THR A 433 -11.03 8.69 43.53
CA THR A 433 -10.46 8.81 42.18
C THR A 433 -10.72 10.18 41.61
N SER A 434 -9.67 10.85 41.11
CA SER A 434 -9.78 12.11 40.39
C SER A 434 -10.49 11.89 39.06
N ARG A 435 -11.69 12.45 38.92
CA ARG A 435 -12.52 12.38 37.70
C ARG A 435 -12.29 13.59 36.78
N GLY A 436 -11.25 14.38 37.05
CA GLY A 436 -10.97 15.62 36.34
C GLY A 436 -12.20 16.54 36.31
N THR A 437 -12.48 17.13 35.14
CA THR A 437 -13.60 18.04 34.91
C THR A 437 -14.83 17.38 34.29
N CYS A 438 -14.82 16.05 34.11
CA CYS A 438 -15.94 15.34 33.48
C CYS A 438 -17.07 15.13 34.49
N THR A 439 -18.22 15.77 34.26
CA THR A 439 -19.44 15.65 35.08
C THR A 439 -20.56 14.87 34.39
N HIS A 440 -20.30 14.34 33.20
CA HIS A 440 -21.29 13.62 32.40
C HIS A 440 -21.51 12.18 32.89
N SER A 441 -22.71 11.65 32.64
CA SER A 441 -23.02 10.24 32.93
C SER A 441 -22.19 9.29 32.05
N LEU A 442 -21.60 8.27 32.66
CA LEU A 442 -20.74 7.30 31.97
C LEU A 442 -21.53 6.07 31.52
N GLN A 443 -21.32 5.66 30.28
CA GLN A 443 -21.87 4.45 29.69
C GLN A 443 -20.97 3.25 30.01
N VAL A 444 -21.57 2.15 30.47
CA VAL A 444 -20.82 0.94 30.81
C VAL A 444 -20.75 -0.02 29.64
N SER A 445 -19.56 -0.56 29.39
CA SER A 445 -19.30 -1.62 28.42
C SER A 445 -18.50 -2.74 29.10
N SER A 446 -18.92 -3.99 28.92
CA SER A 446 -18.09 -5.13 29.32
C SER A 446 -16.91 -5.27 28.36
N VAL A 447 -15.71 -5.32 28.91
CA VAL A 447 -14.46 -5.67 28.24
C VAL A 447 -14.16 -7.12 28.61
N ASP A 448 -14.41 -8.03 27.67
CA ASP A 448 -14.06 -9.43 27.84
C ASP A 448 -12.52 -9.53 27.89
N GLY A 449 -11.98 -9.90 29.06
CA GLY A 449 -10.59 -10.29 29.16
C GLY A 449 -10.32 -11.48 28.23
N GLU A 450 -9.06 -11.59 27.78
CA GLU A 450 -8.62 -12.77 27.03
C GLU A 450 -9.10 -14.06 27.72
N PRO A 451 -9.51 -15.09 26.95
CA PRO A 451 -9.96 -16.34 27.53
C PRO A 451 -8.85 -16.94 28.39
N LYS A 452 -9.04 -16.90 29.72
CA LYS A 452 -8.28 -17.69 30.69
C LYS A 452 -8.49 -19.16 30.33
N GLY A 453 -7.53 -19.73 29.58
CA GLY A 453 -7.65 -21.09 29.04
C GLY A 453 -6.82 -21.36 27.78
N ALA A 454 -6.24 -20.36 27.13
CA ALA A 454 -5.23 -20.61 26.12
C ALA A 454 -3.94 -21.07 26.82
N LYS A 455 -3.72 -22.39 26.92
CA LYS A 455 -2.36 -22.96 26.99
C LYS A 455 -1.66 -22.67 25.67
N GLY A 456 -1.31 -21.41 25.43
CA GLY A 456 -0.50 -20.95 24.31
C GLY A 456 0.94 -20.88 24.77
N GLY A 457 1.61 -22.03 24.89
CA GLY A 457 3.06 -22.03 24.88
C GLY A 457 3.58 -21.44 23.56
N PRO A 458 4.83 -20.96 23.51
CA PRO A 458 5.45 -20.47 22.28
C PRO A 458 5.61 -21.65 21.32
N GLY A 459 4.60 -21.92 20.48
CA GLY A 459 4.65 -23.11 19.62
C GLY A 459 3.35 -23.58 18.96
N SER A 460 2.19 -22.95 19.18
CA SER A 460 0.98 -23.36 18.44
C SER A 460 0.96 -22.80 17.01
N GLN A 461 1.97 -23.14 16.20
CA GLN A 461 1.94 -22.93 14.76
C GLN A 461 1.09 -24.04 14.12
N LEU A 462 -0.01 -23.66 13.46
CA LEU A 462 -0.80 -24.57 12.62
C LEU A 462 0.08 -25.14 11.50
N THR A 463 0.00 -26.44 11.26
CA THR A 463 0.73 -27.14 10.17
C THR A 463 0.27 -26.63 8.79
N GLU A 464 1.06 -26.87 7.74
CA GLU A 464 0.72 -26.44 6.37
C GLU A 464 -0.63 -27.03 5.90
N ALA A 465 -0.89 -28.30 6.23
CA ALA A 465 -2.17 -28.95 5.98
C ALA A 465 -3.33 -28.23 6.70
N GLN A 466 -3.14 -27.87 7.98
CA GLN A 466 -4.14 -27.14 8.77
C GLN A 466 -4.38 -25.72 8.26
N ARG A 467 -3.40 -25.07 7.62
CA ARG A 467 -3.56 -23.74 7.00
C ARG A 467 -4.28 -23.81 5.67
N LYS A 468 -3.90 -24.74 4.78
CA LYS A 468 -4.63 -25.00 3.53
C LYS A 468 -6.08 -25.36 3.81
N GLU A 469 -6.31 -26.14 4.87
CA GLU A 469 -7.65 -26.43 5.38
C GLU A 469 -8.35 -25.18 5.92
N ARG A 470 -7.69 -24.34 6.72
CA ARG A 470 -8.25 -23.07 7.19
C ARG A 470 -8.65 -22.15 6.02
N GLN A 471 -7.81 -22.01 4.99
CA GLN A 471 -8.10 -21.16 3.83
C GLN A 471 -9.29 -21.70 3.03
N ARG A 472 -9.35 -23.03 2.82
CA ARG A 472 -10.53 -23.68 2.22
C ARG A 472 -11.79 -23.44 3.05
N ASN A 473 -11.70 -23.56 4.37
CA ASN A 473 -12.81 -23.31 5.29
C ASN A 473 -13.26 -21.84 5.25
N ILE A 474 -12.36 -20.87 5.17
CA ILE A 474 -12.72 -19.45 5.02
C ILE A 474 -13.49 -19.23 3.71
N LYS A 475 -12.98 -19.75 2.59
CA LYS A 475 -13.64 -19.63 1.28
C LYS A 475 -15.03 -20.28 1.28
N LEU A 476 -15.15 -21.47 1.87
CA LEU A 476 -16.43 -22.15 2.05
C LEU A 476 -17.39 -21.33 2.90
N HIS A 477 -16.93 -20.74 4.01
CA HIS A 477 -17.76 -19.89 4.86
C HIS A 477 -18.24 -18.62 4.16
N ILE A 478 -17.43 -18.00 3.30
CA ILE A 478 -17.85 -16.87 2.47
C ILE A 478 -18.97 -17.31 1.50
N GLN A 479 -18.81 -18.45 0.81
CA GLN A 479 -19.84 -18.99 -0.07
C GLN A 479 -21.15 -19.31 0.67
N LEU A 480 -21.06 -19.86 1.89
CA LEU A 480 -22.22 -20.12 2.74
C LEU A 480 -22.92 -18.82 3.16
N ILE A 481 -22.18 -17.75 3.44
CA ILE A 481 -22.74 -16.42 3.75
C ILE A 481 -23.41 -15.82 2.51
N GLU A 482 -22.79 -15.93 1.33
CA GLU A 482 -23.38 -15.46 0.06
C GLU A 482 -24.69 -16.18 -0.23
N HIS A 483 -24.71 -17.51 -0.08
CA HIS A 483 -25.91 -18.31 -0.23
C HIS A 483 -26.99 -17.90 0.79
N ALA A 484 -26.64 -17.85 2.09
CA ALA A 484 -27.58 -17.53 3.16
C ALA A 484 -28.19 -16.13 3.01
N SER A 485 -27.43 -15.18 2.46
CA SER A 485 -27.89 -13.81 2.20
C SER A 485 -28.86 -13.70 1.02
N ARG A 486 -28.86 -14.67 0.09
CA ARG A 486 -29.76 -14.73 -1.07
C ARG A 486 -30.89 -15.74 -0.91
N CYS A 487 -30.76 -16.70 0.00
CA CYS A 487 -31.71 -17.79 0.16
C CYS A 487 -32.97 -17.32 0.90
N ASN A 488 -34.13 -17.41 0.25
CA ASN A 488 -35.44 -17.16 0.88
C ASN A 488 -36.22 -18.43 1.20
N SER A 489 -35.70 -19.61 0.86
CA SER A 489 -36.39 -20.89 1.11
C SER A 489 -36.43 -21.20 2.61
N PRO A 490 -37.62 -21.54 3.17
CA PRO A 490 -37.74 -22.04 4.53
C PRO A 490 -37.22 -23.47 4.68
N ASN A 491 -37.25 -24.28 3.61
CA ASN A 491 -36.77 -25.66 3.57
C ASN A 491 -35.51 -25.78 2.71
N CYS A 492 -34.49 -24.99 3.02
CA CYS A 492 -33.23 -25.01 2.30
C CYS A 492 -32.50 -26.34 2.52
N ALA A 493 -32.07 -27.00 1.43
CA ALA A 493 -31.31 -28.25 1.49
C ALA A 493 -29.92 -28.10 2.18
N SER A 494 -29.39 -26.87 2.27
CA SER A 494 -28.14 -26.61 2.98
C SER A 494 -28.38 -26.54 4.49
N SER A 495 -27.84 -27.53 5.21
CA SER A 495 -27.89 -27.60 6.68
C SER A 495 -27.26 -26.38 7.38
N ASN A 496 -26.32 -25.69 6.70
CA ASN A 496 -25.63 -24.53 7.24
C ASN A 496 -26.33 -23.19 6.96
N CYS A 497 -27.33 -23.17 6.06
CA CYS A 497 -28.02 -21.95 5.65
C CYS A 497 -28.74 -21.26 6.82
N ALA A 498 -29.49 -22.03 7.62
CA ALA A 498 -30.20 -21.51 8.80
C ALA A 498 -29.24 -20.87 9.81
N LYS A 499 -28.10 -21.52 10.07
CA LYS A 499 -27.08 -21.05 11.01
C LYS A 499 -26.42 -19.75 10.52
N MET A 500 -26.08 -19.67 9.23
CA MET A 500 -25.51 -18.44 8.66
C MET A 500 -26.52 -17.28 8.67
N LYS A 501 -27.80 -17.53 8.38
CA LYS A 501 -28.87 -16.52 8.52
C LYS A 501 -28.98 -15.98 9.95
N GLN A 502 -28.90 -16.86 10.95
CA GLN A 502 -28.91 -16.45 12.36
C GLN A 502 -27.70 -15.57 12.70
N TYR A 503 -26.50 -15.92 12.23
CA TYR A 503 -25.31 -15.11 12.46
C TYR A 503 -25.37 -13.74 11.79
N LEU A 504 -25.90 -13.65 10.57
CA LEU A 504 -26.13 -12.38 9.89
C LEU A 504 -27.15 -11.53 10.66
N LYS A 505 -28.28 -12.12 11.08
CA LYS A 505 -29.30 -11.44 11.91
C LYS A 505 -28.75 -10.97 13.26
N HIS A 506 -27.88 -11.76 13.87
CA HIS A 506 -27.18 -11.36 15.10
C HIS A 506 -26.26 -10.16 14.84
N SER A 507 -25.49 -10.18 13.74
CA SER A 507 -24.54 -9.10 13.41
C SER A 507 -25.20 -7.73 13.14
N SER A 508 -26.48 -7.71 12.77
CA SER A 508 -27.27 -6.49 12.59
C SER A 508 -27.93 -5.98 13.87
N THR A 509 -28.22 -6.86 14.84
CA THR A 509 -29.00 -6.53 16.04
C THR A 509 -28.21 -6.56 17.35
N CYS A 510 -26.94 -7.02 17.33
CA CYS A 510 -26.12 -7.17 18.53
C CYS A 510 -25.65 -5.81 19.11
N LYS A 511 -26.05 -5.53 20.36
CA LYS A 511 -25.70 -4.31 21.10
C LYS A 511 -24.28 -4.34 21.70
N LEU A 512 -23.72 -5.53 21.93
CA LEU A 512 -22.34 -5.74 22.40
C LEU A 512 -21.27 -5.52 21.29
N LYS A 513 -21.70 -5.05 20.12
CA LYS A 513 -20.87 -4.84 18.93
C LYS A 513 -20.00 -3.58 19.03
N SER A 514 -20.54 -2.47 19.55
CA SER A 514 -19.83 -1.18 19.65
C SER A 514 -18.63 -1.22 20.59
N SER A 515 -18.65 -2.12 21.58
CA SER A 515 -17.57 -2.33 22.54
C SER A 515 -16.56 -3.41 22.11
N GLY A 516 -16.77 -4.09 20.98
CA GLY A 516 -15.83 -5.09 20.46
C GLY A 516 -15.75 -6.41 21.24
N GLY A 517 -16.73 -6.76 22.09
CA GLY A 517 -16.72 -7.98 22.92
C GLY A 517 -17.32 -9.23 22.26
N CYS A 518 -18.31 -9.09 21.36
CA CYS A 518 -19.04 -10.26 20.85
C CYS A 518 -18.22 -11.16 19.89
N LYS A 519 -17.93 -12.39 20.32
CA LYS A 519 -17.19 -13.42 19.55
C LYS A 519 -17.87 -13.80 18.22
N ILE A 520 -19.22 -13.84 18.18
CA ILE A 520 -19.98 -14.16 16.96
C ILE A 520 -19.85 -13.01 15.95
N CYS A 521 -20.02 -11.77 16.40
CA CYS A 521 -19.83 -10.59 15.56
C CYS A 521 -18.41 -10.52 15.00
N LYS A 522 -17.37 -10.74 15.83
CA LYS A 522 -15.98 -10.76 15.37
C LYS A 522 -15.76 -11.73 14.19
N ARG A 523 -16.20 -12.98 14.34
CA ARG A 523 -16.06 -14.01 13.30
C ARG A 523 -16.78 -13.64 12.01
N ILE A 524 -18.02 -13.16 12.10
CA ILE A 524 -18.79 -12.75 10.94
C ILE A 524 -18.15 -11.53 10.26
N TRP A 525 -17.70 -10.55 11.03
CA TRP A 525 -17.08 -9.33 10.50
C TRP A 525 -15.82 -9.59 9.72
N THR A 526 -14.98 -10.51 10.19
CA THR A 526 -13.80 -10.95 9.43
C THR A 526 -14.21 -11.50 8.07
N LEU A 527 -15.21 -12.37 8.01
CA LEU A 527 -15.71 -12.94 6.75
C LEU A 527 -16.34 -11.87 5.84
N LEU A 528 -17.17 -10.98 6.40
CA LEU A 528 -17.79 -9.87 5.66
C LEU A 528 -16.75 -8.90 5.10
N ARG A 529 -15.66 -8.65 5.83
CA ARG A 529 -14.57 -7.80 5.40
C ARG A 529 -13.77 -8.43 4.26
N ILE A 530 -13.43 -9.71 4.37
CA ILE A 530 -12.73 -10.45 3.29
C ILE A 530 -13.59 -10.43 2.03
N HIS A 531 -14.91 -10.70 2.16
CA HIS A 531 -15.83 -10.56 1.04
C HIS A 531 -15.84 -9.13 0.47
N ALA A 532 -15.95 -8.10 1.31
CA ALA A 532 -15.98 -6.71 0.87
C ALA A 532 -14.74 -6.25 0.11
N GLN A 533 -13.56 -6.83 0.39
CA GLN A 533 -12.32 -6.55 -0.36
C GLN A 533 -12.37 -7.04 -1.81
N GLN A 534 -13.13 -8.10 -2.09
CA GLN A 534 -13.20 -8.74 -3.42
C GLN A 534 -14.54 -8.49 -4.12
N CYS A 535 -15.54 -7.95 -3.42
CA CYS A 535 -16.90 -7.79 -3.92
C CYS A 535 -17.05 -6.58 -4.86
N LYS A 536 -17.53 -6.84 -6.08
CA LYS A 536 -17.87 -5.82 -7.08
C LYS A 536 -19.38 -5.58 -7.24
N ASN A 537 -20.24 -6.40 -6.65
CA ASN A 537 -21.70 -6.34 -6.83
C ASN A 537 -22.30 -5.06 -6.22
N ASN A 538 -23.26 -4.44 -6.92
CA ASN A 538 -24.03 -3.29 -6.43
C ASN A 538 -25.50 -3.38 -6.88
N PRO A 539 -26.49 -3.48 -5.97
CA PRO A 539 -26.34 -3.69 -4.53
C PRO A 539 -25.83 -5.10 -4.21
N CYS A 540 -24.95 -5.22 -3.22
CA CYS A 540 -24.50 -6.52 -2.73
C CYS A 540 -25.56 -7.12 -1.77
N PRO A 541 -25.96 -8.40 -1.94
CA PRO A 541 -26.96 -9.03 -1.07
C PRO A 541 -26.45 -9.33 0.34
N ILE A 542 -25.12 -9.32 0.56
CA ILE A 542 -24.55 -9.55 1.88
C ILE A 542 -24.73 -8.30 2.77
N PRO A 543 -25.35 -8.43 3.96
CA PRO A 543 -25.52 -7.31 4.88
C PRO A 543 -24.19 -6.68 5.28
N GLN A 544 -24.18 -5.35 5.46
CA GLN A 544 -23.00 -4.57 5.87
C GLN A 544 -21.81 -4.61 4.88
N CYS A 545 -21.89 -5.32 3.74
CA CYS A 545 -20.84 -5.29 2.71
C CYS A 545 -20.56 -3.85 2.24
N MET A 546 -21.61 -3.07 1.99
CA MET A 546 -21.49 -1.65 1.60
C MET A 546 -20.80 -0.80 2.67
N PHE A 547 -21.05 -1.05 3.96
CA PHE A 547 -20.39 -0.35 5.07
C PHE A 547 -18.88 -0.64 5.10
N PHE A 548 -18.48 -1.90 4.95
CA PHE A 548 -17.05 -2.27 4.89
C PHE A 548 -16.38 -1.72 3.62
N ARG A 549 -17.06 -1.77 2.46
CA ARG A 549 -16.57 -1.16 1.21
C ARG A 549 -16.42 0.35 1.32
N GLU A 550 -17.34 1.05 1.99
CA GLU A 550 -17.20 2.50 2.25
C GLU A 550 -15.99 2.79 3.15
N ARG A 551 -15.80 2.01 4.22
CA ARG A 551 -14.63 2.17 5.10
C ARG A 551 -13.31 1.91 4.37
N LEU A 552 -13.25 0.91 3.49
CA LEU A 552 -12.09 0.67 2.62
C LEU A 552 -11.86 1.84 1.66
N ARG A 553 -12.93 2.35 1.03
CA ARG A 553 -12.87 3.54 0.15
C ARG A 553 -12.39 4.79 0.90
N GLN A 554 -12.78 5.00 2.15
CA GLN A 554 -12.28 6.10 2.97
C GLN A 554 -10.79 6.00 3.24
N LEU A 555 -10.27 4.80 3.54
CA LEU A 555 -8.82 4.60 3.73
C LEU A 555 -8.04 4.88 2.44
N VAL A 556 -8.54 4.42 1.29
CA VAL A 556 -7.95 4.70 -0.03
C VAL A 556 -7.96 6.20 -0.31
N LYS A 557 -9.09 6.89 -0.07
CA LYS A 557 -9.19 8.35 -0.22
C LYS A 557 -8.21 9.12 0.67
N GLN A 558 -7.97 8.67 1.91
CA GLN A 558 -6.99 9.29 2.80
C GLN A 558 -5.56 9.13 2.25
N GLN A 559 -5.24 7.94 1.73
CA GLN A 559 -3.95 7.69 1.09
C GLN A 559 -3.79 8.57 -0.16
N GLN A 560 -4.79 8.57 -1.04
CA GLN A 560 -4.80 9.38 -2.25
C GLN A 560 -4.63 10.87 -1.93
N ALA A 561 -5.37 11.40 -0.95
CA ALA A 561 -5.27 12.81 -0.58
C ALA A 561 -3.85 13.25 -0.18
N MET A 562 -3.07 12.40 0.48
CA MET A 562 -1.70 12.75 0.82
C MET A 562 -0.71 12.45 -0.31
N ASP A 563 -0.99 11.49 -1.19
CA ASP A 563 -0.23 11.33 -2.45
C ASP A 563 -0.43 12.55 -3.36
N ASP A 564 -1.66 13.09 -3.44
CA ASP A 564 -1.98 14.33 -4.15
C ASP A 564 -1.16 15.51 -3.60
N ARG A 565 -1.05 15.64 -2.26
CA ARG A 565 -0.22 16.68 -1.63
C ARG A 565 1.26 16.56 -2.03
N ARG A 566 1.80 15.33 -2.10
CA ARG A 566 3.19 15.10 -2.53
C ARG A 566 3.39 15.51 -3.99
N ARG A 567 2.48 15.11 -4.87
CA ARG A 567 2.53 15.48 -6.30
C ARG A 567 2.46 17.00 -6.48
N GLN A 568 1.52 17.65 -5.81
CA GLN A 568 1.36 19.11 -5.86
C GLN A 568 2.60 19.84 -5.35
N GLU A 569 3.21 19.37 -4.27
CA GLU A 569 4.43 19.97 -3.73
C GLU A 569 5.63 19.77 -4.67
N MET A 570 5.76 18.61 -5.30
CA MET A 570 6.78 18.37 -6.31
C MET A 570 6.59 19.30 -7.52
N ASN A 571 5.35 19.46 -8.01
CA ASN A 571 5.02 20.40 -9.07
C ASN A 571 5.40 21.84 -8.67
N ARG A 572 5.09 22.23 -7.44
CA ARG A 572 5.43 23.55 -6.90
C ARG A 572 6.95 23.77 -6.87
N HIS A 573 7.69 22.81 -6.34
CA HIS A 573 9.15 22.88 -6.23
C HIS A 573 9.82 23.07 -7.60
N TYR A 574 9.47 22.25 -8.59
CA TYR A 574 10.08 22.33 -9.91
C TYR A 574 9.58 23.52 -10.74
N ARG A 575 8.33 23.97 -10.58
CA ARG A 575 7.85 25.23 -11.19
C ARG A 575 8.59 26.46 -10.65
N LEU A 576 8.84 26.53 -9.34
CA LEU A 576 9.57 27.65 -8.73
C LEU A 576 11.03 27.68 -9.17
N ASN A 577 11.68 26.51 -9.30
CA ASN A 577 13.06 26.44 -9.77
C ASN A 577 13.17 26.82 -11.25
N ALA A 578 12.19 26.46 -12.08
CA ALA A 578 12.14 26.87 -13.49
C ALA A 578 11.87 28.38 -13.69
N ALA A 579 11.24 29.04 -12.71
CA ALA A 579 10.99 30.49 -12.77
C ALA A 579 12.17 31.34 -12.26
N ASN A 580 13.11 30.73 -11.52
CA ASN A 580 14.23 31.41 -10.86
C ASN A 580 15.59 31.13 -11.52
N GLY A 581 15.65 30.24 -12.52
CA GLY A 581 16.82 29.98 -13.36
C GLY A 581 16.56 30.46 -14.77
#